data_AF-A0A7S2J170-F1
#
_entry.id   AF-A0A7S2J170-F1
#
_cell.length_a   1.000
_cell.length_b   1.000
_cell.length_c   1.000
_cell.angle_alpha   90.00
_cell.angle_beta   90.00
_cell.angle_gamma   90.00
#
_symmetry.space_group_name_H-M   'P 1'
#
loop_
_entity.id
_entity.type
_entity.pdbx_description
1 polymer ?
#
loop_
_entity_poly.entity_id
_entity_poly.type
_entity_poly.pdbx_seq_one_letter_code
_entity_poly.pdbx_strand_id
1 'polypeptide(L)'
;RAAPHLIELDDAMDYIAGSVGKKVGLIYFLGPSPATLTITPREGPEGKVEVALKGEAIIAYRNDVVSVSYSTRGMALSVEVSFTKRMRAGLHEGAKDELPLDKELASWYDARMQQLAVADIEDVIDSVPEDILRDAKLSYFGKDPVVVYEMFCDLPTGCLEGSGFTPFQAALLGGQDTVREIMSPSACDPEIRYPLAMPVLSGAKWELSEYYDPDPSDESGLRMYTKHLSVLSSGVFDAGSHLVCPSLEEFGVTMAEDFNLDHRARMLYEAHFMAQEKSLVDHRDLAGKDIGIFAGLSGQRDINQLKDKINKHTFNSQSFPVMVSRLSYYFNSRGPCQSIDAEEASGSTALDAGVEYLSKKEHGAGAFVSAATYIDGPMETMLQCAAGLIARSGRARAFDQSADGFVKGEGVVCLILQPYTGDDGQMTNSKSWRPMITGSAFNAK
;
A
#
# COMPACT_ATOMS: atom_id res chain seq x y z
N ARG A 1 -11.78 -46.46 -18.23
CA ARG A 1 -10.94 -45.99 -19.37
C ARG A 1 -10.26 -44.68 -18.92
N ALA A 2 -9.48 -44.72 -17.84
CA ALA A 2 -8.03 -44.94 -17.81
C ALA A 2 -7.32 -43.88 -18.68
N ALA A 3 -6.92 -42.76 -18.06
CA ALA A 3 -5.98 -41.84 -18.67
C ALA A 3 -4.67 -42.60 -18.96
N PRO A 4 -4.04 -42.41 -20.13
CA PRO A 4 -2.78 -43.08 -20.44
C PRO A 4 -1.68 -42.66 -19.44
N HIS A 5 -0.74 -43.56 -19.16
CA HIS A 5 0.51 -43.19 -18.50
C HIS A 5 1.30 -42.31 -19.45
N LEU A 6 1.20 -40.99 -19.29
CA LEU A 6 1.95 -40.01 -20.06
C LEU A 6 3.20 -39.66 -19.24
N ILE A 7 4.37 -39.98 -19.79
CA ILE A 7 5.67 -39.76 -19.14
C ILE A 7 6.30 -38.46 -19.65
N GLU A 8 5.99 -38.07 -20.89
CA GLU A 8 6.53 -36.90 -21.56
C GLU A 8 5.58 -35.71 -21.51
N LEU A 9 6.14 -34.50 -21.38
CA LEU A 9 5.39 -33.25 -21.21
C LEU A 9 4.52 -32.93 -22.44
N ASP A 10 5.03 -33.21 -23.64
CA ASP A 10 4.34 -32.93 -24.90
C ASP A 10 3.06 -33.78 -25.04
N ASP A 11 3.11 -35.06 -24.66
CA ASP A 11 1.95 -35.94 -24.66
C ASP A 11 0.87 -35.48 -23.66
N ALA A 12 1.29 -34.93 -22.52
CA ALA A 12 0.39 -34.34 -21.53
C ALA A 12 -0.30 -33.08 -22.07
N MET A 13 0.44 -32.23 -22.79
CA MET A 13 -0.08 -31.02 -23.42
C MET A 13 -1.09 -31.34 -24.52
N ASP A 14 -0.82 -32.34 -25.36
CA ASP A 14 -1.74 -32.82 -26.40
C ASP A 14 -3.02 -33.41 -25.80
N TYR A 15 -2.92 -34.16 -24.69
CA TYR A 15 -4.08 -34.68 -23.98
C TYR A 15 -4.94 -33.55 -23.36
N ILE A 16 -4.30 -32.51 -22.82
CA ILE A 16 -4.97 -31.33 -22.28
C ILE A 16 -5.70 -30.58 -23.40
N ALA A 17 -5.05 -30.39 -24.56
CA ALA A 17 -5.64 -29.75 -25.73
C ALA A 17 -6.84 -30.55 -26.29
N GLY A 18 -6.78 -31.88 -26.29
CA GLY A 18 -7.91 -32.75 -26.67
C GLY A 18 -9.05 -32.84 -25.64
N SER A 19 -8.88 -32.22 -24.46
CA SER A 19 -9.82 -32.28 -23.34
C SER A 19 -10.56 -30.96 -23.07
N VAL A 20 -10.50 -30.01 -24.01
CA VAL A 20 -11.21 -28.72 -23.94
C VAL A 20 -12.70 -28.93 -23.63
N GLY A 21 -13.15 -28.36 -22.51
CA GLY A 21 -14.52 -28.48 -21.99
C GLY A 21 -14.74 -29.55 -20.90
N LYS A 22 -13.73 -30.37 -20.58
CA LYS A 22 -13.79 -31.39 -19.50
C LYS A 22 -13.09 -30.88 -18.24
N LYS A 23 -13.49 -31.36 -17.05
CA LYS A 23 -12.87 -30.96 -15.77
C LYS A 23 -11.54 -31.71 -15.57
N VAL A 24 -10.45 -31.11 -16.01
CA VAL A 24 -9.10 -31.68 -15.86
C VAL A 24 -8.44 -31.12 -14.60
N GLY A 25 -7.79 -31.99 -13.84
CA GLY A 25 -6.91 -31.65 -12.73
C GLY A 25 -5.47 -32.01 -13.08
N LEU A 26 -4.53 -31.15 -12.71
CA LEU A 26 -3.09 -31.40 -12.76
C LEU A 26 -2.54 -31.48 -11.35
N ILE A 27 -1.73 -32.50 -11.08
CA ILE A 27 -0.93 -32.64 -9.87
C ILE A 27 0.54 -32.50 -10.25
N TYR A 28 1.23 -31.59 -9.58
CA TYR A 28 2.68 -31.53 -9.62
C TYR A 28 3.27 -31.94 -8.28
N PHE A 29 3.99 -33.06 -8.25
CA PHE A 29 4.58 -33.63 -7.05
C PHE A 29 6.04 -33.22 -6.89
N LEU A 30 6.31 -32.39 -5.88
CA LEU A 30 7.61 -31.74 -5.62
C LEU A 30 8.37 -32.36 -4.44
N GLY A 31 7.76 -33.31 -3.72
CA GLY A 31 8.29 -33.81 -2.45
C GLY A 31 9.56 -34.67 -2.59
N PRO A 32 10.49 -34.62 -1.61
CA PRO A 32 11.70 -35.46 -1.62
C PRO A 32 11.43 -36.91 -1.19
N SER A 33 10.31 -37.17 -0.51
CA SER A 33 9.89 -38.52 -0.10
C SER A 33 8.95 -39.14 -1.13
N PRO A 34 9.07 -40.44 -1.45
CA PRO A 34 8.14 -41.10 -2.36
C PRO A 34 6.73 -41.14 -1.75
N ALA A 35 5.72 -40.88 -2.57
CA ALA A 35 4.30 -40.97 -2.20
C ALA A 35 3.59 -41.98 -3.10
N THR A 36 2.45 -42.49 -2.66
CA THR A 36 1.56 -43.30 -3.50
C THR A 36 0.27 -42.54 -3.71
N LEU A 37 -0.05 -42.27 -4.98
CA LEU A 37 -1.31 -41.68 -5.40
C LEU A 37 -2.32 -42.78 -5.67
N THR A 38 -3.44 -42.76 -4.95
CA THR A 38 -4.59 -43.61 -5.24
C THR A 38 -5.58 -42.82 -6.09
N ILE A 39 -5.87 -43.31 -7.29
CA ILE A 39 -6.91 -42.78 -8.18
C ILE A 39 -8.07 -43.78 -8.16
N THR A 40 -9.24 -43.34 -7.68
CA THR A 40 -10.43 -44.17 -7.56
C THR A 40 -11.53 -43.65 -8.47
N PRO A 41 -12.13 -44.47 -9.35
CA PRO A 41 -13.31 -44.06 -10.12
C PRO A 41 -14.46 -43.66 -9.20
N ARG A 42 -15.18 -42.57 -9.54
CA ARG A 42 -16.34 -42.13 -8.74
C ARG A 42 -17.55 -43.07 -8.85
N GLU A 43 -17.63 -43.86 -9.91
CA GLU A 43 -18.72 -44.83 -10.15
C GLU A 43 -18.59 -46.10 -9.29
N GLY A 44 -17.47 -46.30 -8.58
CA GLY A 44 -17.24 -47.43 -7.68
C GLY A 44 -15.76 -47.77 -7.52
N PRO A 45 -15.39 -48.57 -6.51
CA PRO A 45 -13.98 -48.91 -6.22
C PRO A 45 -13.36 -49.88 -7.24
N GLU A 46 -14.16 -50.46 -8.14
CA GLU A 46 -13.68 -51.32 -9.23
C GLU A 46 -12.88 -50.48 -10.24
N GLY A 47 -11.57 -50.75 -10.35
CA GLY A 47 -10.66 -49.99 -11.21
C GLY A 47 -9.82 -48.93 -10.48
N LYS A 48 -9.68 -49.02 -9.16
CA LYS A 48 -8.69 -48.25 -8.40
C LYS A 48 -7.27 -48.48 -8.97
N VAL A 49 -6.56 -47.40 -9.21
CA VAL A 49 -5.17 -47.40 -9.68
C VAL A 49 -4.28 -46.75 -8.63
N GLU A 50 -3.16 -47.40 -8.29
CA GLU A 50 -2.14 -46.82 -7.42
C GLU A 50 -0.91 -46.45 -8.25
N VAL A 51 -0.50 -45.19 -8.17
CA VAL A 51 0.64 -44.64 -8.90
C VAL A 51 1.72 -44.24 -7.89
N ALA A 52 2.89 -44.85 -7.99
CA ALA A 52 4.04 -44.45 -7.18
C ALA A 52 4.61 -43.13 -7.70
N LEU A 53 4.70 -42.13 -6.83
CA LEU A 53 5.21 -40.78 -7.11
C LEU A 53 6.65 -40.64 -6.63
N LYS A 54 7.48 -40.06 -7.49
CA LYS A 54 8.84 -39.59 -7.20
C LYS A 54 8.89 -38.08 -7.47
N GLY A 55 9.92 -37.40 -6.98
CA GLY A 55 10.10 -35.97 -7.20
C GLY A 55 9.97 -35.61 -8.69
N GLU A 56 9.30 -34.49 -8.96
CA GLU A 56 9.03 -33.92 -10.29
C GLU A 56 7.95 -34.65 -11.12
N ALA A 57 7.16 -35.54 -10.52
CA ALA A 57 6.05 -36.19 -11.24
C ALA A 57 4.90 -35.21 -11.54
N ILE A 58 4.46 -35.18 -12.81
CA ILE A 58 3.26 -34.47 -13.26
C ILE A 58 2.17 -35.49 -13.59
N ILE A 59 0.95 -35.27 -13.12
CA ILE A 59 -0.18 -36.17 -13.37
C ILE A 59 -1.39 -35.37 -13.80
N ALA A 60 -1.91 -35.68 -14.98
CA ALA A 60 -3.18 -35.17 -15.47
C ALA A 60 -4.29 -36.22 -15.25
N TYR A 61 -5.43 -35.79 -14.69
CA TYR A 61 -6.59 -36.65 -14.50
C TYR A 61 -7.90 -35.89 -14.71
N ARG A 62 -9.00 -36.65 -14.84
CA ARG A 62 -10.35 -36.10 -14.99
C ARG A 62 -11.06 -36.04 -13.63
N ASN A 63 -11.12 -34.85 -13.05
CA ASN A 63 -11.72 -34.61 -11.73
C ASN A 63 -13.24 -34.91 -11.70
N ASP A 64 -13.90 -34.90 -12.87
CA ASP A 64 -15.30 -35.31 -13.00
C ASP A 64 -15.54 -36.82 -12.96
N VAL A 65 -14.51 -37.64 -13.18
CA VAL A 65 -14.65 -39.11 -13.29
C VAL A 65 -13.93 -39.86 -12.17
N VAL A 66 -12.87 -39.29 -11.60
CA VAL A 66 -12.08 -39.94 -10.55
C VAL A 66 -11.97 -39.07 -9.30
N SER A 67 -11.75 -39.70 -8.15
CA SER A 67 -11.28 -39.10 -6.92
C SER A 67 -9.82 -39.50 -6.69
N VAL A 68 -9.06 -38.64 -6.02
CA VAL A 68 -7.63 -38.81 -5.83
C VAL A 68 -7.30 -38.68 -4.35
N SER A 69 -6.43 -39.56 -3.82
CA SER A 69 -5.94 -39.51 -2.44
C SER A 69 -4.47 -39.90 -2.35
N TYR A 70 -3.76 -39.36 -1.35
CA TYR A 70 -2.32 -39.55 -1.17
C TYR A 70 -2.02 -40.38 0.07
N SER A 71 -0.97 -41.19 -0.03
CA SER A 71 -0.29 -41.79 1.12
C SER A 71 1.21 -41.57 1.01
N THR A 72 1.84 -41.01 2.05
CA THR A 72 3.28 -40.78 2.12
C THR A 72 3.80 -41.17 3.50
N ARG A 73 5.05 -41.65 3.57
CA ARG A 73 5.77 -41.94 4.84
C ARG A 73 6.60 -40.74 5.33
N GLY A 74 6.65 -39.65 4.58
CA GLY A 74 7.45 -38.44 4.88
C GLY A 74 6.82 -37.17 4.30
N MET A 75 7.57 -36.06 4.32
CA MET A 75 7.08 -34.76 3.87
C MET A 75 6.89 -34.75 2.34
N ALA A 76 5.70 -34.39 1.87
CA ALA A 76 5.36 -34.30 0.45
C ALA A 76 4.71 -32.95 0.15
N LEU A 77 5.11 -32.32 -0.96
CA LEU A 77 4.53 -31.09 -1.49
C LEU A 77 3.86 -31.41 -2.83
N SER A 78 2.58 -31.11 -2.95
CA SER A 78 1.83 -31.26 -4.20
C SER A 78 1.08 -29.99 -4.55
N VAL A 79 1.20 -29.53 -5.79
CA VAL A 79 0.41 -28.41 -6.33
C VAL A 79 -0.69 -28.99 -7.21
N GLU A 80 -1.94 -28.79 -6.81
CA GLU A 80 -3.11 -29.20 -7.60
C GLU A 80 -3.72 -28.00 -8.30
N VAL A 81 -3.85 -28.07 -9.64
CA VAL A 81 -4.51 -27.06 -10.46
C VAL A 81 -5.71 -27.70 -11.15
N SER A 82 -6.91 -27.25 -10.78
CA SER A 82 -8.16 -27.71 -11.40
C SER A 82 -8.70 -26.67 -12.37
N PHE A 83 -8.86 -27.05 -13.64
CA PHE A 83 -9.43 -26.19 -14.67
C PHE A 83 -10.95 -26.38 -14.69
N THR A 84 -11.67 -25.58 -13.91
CA THR A 84 -13.15 -25.58 -13.92
C THR A 84 -13.69 -24.29 -14.52
N LYS A 85 -14.52 -24.42 -15.56
CA LYS A 85 -15.34 -23.32 -16.10
C LYS A 85 -16.50 -23.00 -15.12
N ARG A 86 -16.21 -22.38 -13.97
CA ARG A 86 -17.11 -21.54 -13.13
C ARG A 86 -16.46 -21.21 -11.78
N MET A 87 -16.43 -19.91 -11.44
CA MET A 87 -16.31 -19.43 -10.07
C MET A 87 -17.39 -20.04 -9.18
N ARG A 88 -17.03 -20.37 -7.93
CA ARG A 88 -17.97 -20.49 -6.83
C ARG A 88 -17.57 -19.49 -5.75
N ALA A 89 -18.23 -18.33 -5.74
CA ALA A 89 -18.48 -17.60 -4.51
C ALA A 89 -19.79 -18.15 -3.94
N GLY A 90 -19.78 -18.58 -2.68
CA GLY A 90 -20.96 -19.10 -2.00
C GLY A 90 -21.49 -18.09 -1.01
N LEU A 91 -22.68 -17.54 -1.30
CA LEU A 91 -23.69 -17.20 -0.32
C LEU A 91 -25.05 -17.42 -0.99
N HIS A 92 -25.93 -18.12 -0.28
CA HIS A 92 -27.27 -18.48 -0.75
C HIS A 92 -28.15 -17.25 -0.88
N GLU A 93 -28.75 -17.03 -2.04
CA GLU A 93 -30.02 -16.31 -2.13
C GLU A 93 -30.98 -17.02 -3.08
N GLY A 94 -32.24 -17.04 -2.66
CA GLY A 94 -33.33 -17.75 -3.31
C GLY A 94 -33.86 -17.04 -4.56
N ALA A 95 -34.47 -17.89 -5.40
CA ALA A 95 -35.55 -17.60 -6.34
C ALA A 95 -35.38 -16.46 -7.36
N LYS A 96 -35.08 -16.91 -8.60
CA LYS A 96 -35.77 -16.60 -9.86
C LYS A 96 -36.28 -15.17 -10.06
N ASP A 97 -35.69 -14.49 -11.05
CA ASP A 97 -36.40 -13.94 -12.21
C ASP A 97 -35.39 -13.58 -13.31
N GLU A 98 -35.10 -14.51 -14.22
CA GLU A 98 -34.38 -14.19 -15.47
C GLU A 98 -35.42 -13.97 -16.56
N LEU A 99 -35.55 -12.71 -17.02
CA LEU A 99 -36.31 -12.37 -18.22
C LEU A 99 -35.63 -13.02 -19.44
N PRO A 100 -36.38 -13.63 -20.37
CA PRO A 100 -35.79 -14.25 -21.54
C PRO A 100 -35.12 -13.21 -22.43
N LEU A 101 -33.84 -13.44 -22.76
CA LEU A 101 -33.06 -12.60 -23.67
C LEU A 101 -33.81 -12.46 -25.00
N ASP A 102 -33.95 -11.23 -25.48
CA ASP A 102 -34.56 -10.93 -26.77
C ASP A 102 -33.85 -11.73 -27.89
N LYS A 103 -34.64 -12.38 -28.75
CA LYS A 103 -34.13 -13.24 -29.83
C LYS A 103 -33.27 -12.45 -30.82
N GLU A 104 -33.52 -11.16 -31.00
CA GLU A 104 -32.65 -10.31 -31.82
C GLU A 104 -31.27 -10.14 -31.19
N LEU A 105 -31.22 -10.02 -29.86
CA LEU A 105 -29.96 -9.87 -29.11
C LEU A 105 -29.15 -11.16 -29.10
N ALA A 106 -29.82 -12.31 -28.98
CA ALA A 106 -29.16 -13.62 -29.10
C ALA A 106 -28.61 -13.85 -30.52
N SER A 107 -29.38 -13.51 -31.55
CA SER A 107 -28.93 -13.62 -32.94
C SER A 107 -27.81 -12.63 -33.28
N TRP A 108 -27.84 -11.41 -32.74
CA TRP A 108 -26.76 -10.44 -32.86
C TRP A 108 -25.49 -10.94 -32.18
N TYR A 109 -25.61 -11.50 -30.98
CA TYR A 109 -24.50 -12.06 -30.22
C TYR A 109 -23.84 -13.21 -30.97
N ASP A 110 -24.62 -14.17 -31.48
CA ASP A 110 -24.09 -15.32 -32.23
C ASP A 110 -23.37 -14.86 -33.51
N ALA A 111 -23.96 -13.90 -34.25
CA ALA A 111 -23.33 -13.32 -35.43
C ALA A 111 -22.04 -12.56 -35.10
N ARG A 112 -22.01 -11.85 -33.97
CA ARG A 112 -20.82 -11.12 -33.50
C ARG A 112 -19.73 -12.07 -33.05
N MET A 113 -20.06 -13.14 -32.34
CA MET A 113 -19.10 -14.17 -31.91
C MET A 113 -18.49 -14.92 -33.11
N GLN A 114 -19.26 -15.14 -34.18
CA GLN A 114 -18.74 -15.69 -35.43
C GLN A 114 -17.80 -14.74 -36.16
N GLN A 115 -18.07 -13.43 -36.16
CA GLN A 115 -17.14 -12.43 -36.70
C GLN A 115 -15.84 -12.38 -35.90
N LEU A 116 -15.93 -12.40 -34.57
CA LEU A 116 -14.77 -12.36 -33.67
C LEU A 116 -13.91 -13.63 -33.75
N ALA A 117 -14.49 -14.78 -34.12
CA ALA A 117 -13.76 -16.03 -34.29
C ALA A 117 -12.85 -16.07 -35.55
N VAL A 118 -13.04 -15.13 -36.49
CA VAL A 118 -12.32 -15.08 -37.77
C VAL A 118 -11.33 -13.91 -37.83
N ALA A 119 -11.40 -12.95 -36.92
CA ALA A 119 -10.55 -11.77 -36.91
C ALA A 119 -9.27 -11.99 -36.07
N ASP A 120 -8.14 -11.45 -36.54
CA ASP A 120 -6.89 -11.42 -35.77
C ASP A 120 -7.10 -10.58 -34.51
N ILE A 121 -6.65 -11.08 -33.35
CA ILE A 121 -6.99 -10.52 -32.03
C ILE A 121 -6.54 -9.05 -31.88
N GLU A 122 -5.46 -8.66 -32.57
CA GLU A 122 -4.94 -7.28 -32.55
C GLU A 122 -5.87 -6.31 -33.30
N ASP A 123 -6.40 -6.68 -34.47
CA ASP A 123 -7.35 -5.87 -35.25
C ASP A 123 -8.70 -5.70 -34.54
N VAL A 124 -9.08 -6.68 -33.71
CA VAL A 124 -10.32 -6.63 -32.93
C VAL A 124 -10.24 -5.58 -31.84
N ILE A 125 -9.12 -5.50 -31.09
CA ILE A 125 -8.97 -4.57 -29.97
C ILE A 125 -9.06 -3.12 -30.44
N ASP A 126 -8.45 -2.79 -31.58
CA ASP A 126 -8.50 -1.44 -32.16
C ASP A 126 -9.89 -1.07 -32.71
N SER A 127 -10.74 -2.08 -32.98
CA SER A 127 -12.11 -1.89 -33.50
C SER A 127 -13.18 -1.82 -32.41
N VAL A 128 -12.85 -2.16 -31.15
CA VAL A 128 -13.79 -2.08 -30.04
C VAL A 128 -13.87 -0.63 -29.57
N PRO A 129 -15.07 -0.02 -29.53
CA PRO A 129 -15.26 1.31 -28.98
C PRO A 129 -14.61 1.48 -27.60
N GLU A 130 -13.91 2.59 -27.37
CA GLU A 130 -13.15 2.82 -26.14
C GLU A 130 -14.01 2.77 -24.88
N ASP A 131 -15.27 3.19 -24.96
CA ASP A 131 -16.27 3.10 -23.90
C ASP A 131 -16.57 1.63 -23.52
N ILE A 132 -16.63 0.72 -24.49
CA ILE A 132 -16.83 -0.72 -24.22
C ILE A 132 -15.59 -1.35 -23.61
N LEU A 133 -14.38 -1.01 -24.09
CA LEU A 133 -13.12 -1.46 -23.47
C LEU A 133 -12.97 -0.92 -22.04
N ARG A 134 -13.41 0.32 -21.81
CA ARG A 134 -13.46 0.96 -20.49
C ARG A 134 -14.43 0.21 -19.57
N ASP A 135 -15.67 -0.03 -20.00
CA ASP A 135 -16.68 -0.73 -19.22
C ASP A 135 -16.31 -2.20 -18.95
N ALA A 136 -15.65 -2.86 -19.89
CA ALA A 136 -15.10 -4.21 -19.72
C ALA A 136 -13.96 -4.26 -18.68
N LYS A 137 -13.10 -3.24 -18.64
CA LYS A 137 -12.06 -3.09 -17.60
C LYS A 137 -12.69 -2.79 -16.25
N LEU A 138 -13.71 -1.92 -16.19
CA LEU A 138 -14.43 -1.59 -14.96
C LEU A 138 -15.18 -2.80 -14.40
N SER A 139 -15.83 -3.60 -15.23
CA SER A 139 -16.56 -4.80 -14.81
C SER A 139 -15.66 -5.94 -14.32
N TYR A 140 -14.35 -5.90 -14.63
CA TYR A 140 -13.36 -6.79 -14.00
C TYR A 140 -13.11 -6.44 -12.53
N PHE A 141 -13.25 -5.17 -12.16
CA PHE A 141 -13.09 -4.70 -10.79
C PHE A 141 -14.48 -4.64 -10.13
N GLY A 142 -14.77 -5.54 -9.19
CA GLY A 142 -16.09 -5.63 -8.54
C GLY A 142 -16.52 -4.42 -7.69
N LYS A 143 -15.80 -3.30 -7.74
CA LYS A 143 -16.10 -2.00 -7.10
C LYS A 143 -15.72 -0.86 -8.07
N ASP A 144 -16.48 0.23 -8.05
CA ASP A 144 -16.12 1.46 -8.79
C ASP A 144 -14.71 1.89 -8.39
N PRO A 145 -13.78 2.08 -9.34
CA PRO A 145 -12.40 2.37 -9.01
C PRO A 145 -12.23 3.77 -8.44
N VAL A 146 -11.15 3.95 -7.69
CA VAL A 146 -10.74 5.24 -7.13
C VAL A 146 -9.51 5.71 -7.88
N VAL A 147 -9.48 7.00 -8.24
CA VAL A 147 -8.30 7.61 -8.87
C VAL A 147 -7.52 8.44 -7.87
N VAL A 148 -6.19 8.40 -7.99
CA VAL A 148 -5.31 9.36 -7.33
C VAL A 148 -5.32 10.63 -8.17
N TYR A 149 -6.06 11.64 -7.71
CA TYR A 149 -6.12 12.94 -8.38
C TYR A 149 -4.77 13.63 -8.28
N GLU A 150 -4.23 13.82 -7.08
CA GLU A 150 -2.94 14.47 -6.91
C GLU A 150 -2.21 13.91 -5.68
N MET A 151 -0.91 14.14 -5.60
CA MET A 151 -0.11 13.74 -4.44
C MET A 151 0.95 14.77 -4.07
N PHE A 152 1.25 14.80 -2.78
CA PHE A 152 2.46 15.40 -2.25
C PHE A 152 3.14 14.43 -1.31
N CYS A 153 4.47 14.43 -1.33
CA CYS A 153 5.27 13.73 -0.34
C CYS A 153 6.55 14.49 -0.06
N ASP A 154 7.00 14.45 1.18
CA ASP A 154 8.35 14.81 1.58
C ASP A 154 8.99 13.60 2.26
N LEU A 155 10.12 13.17 1.72
CA LEU A 155 10.82 11.95 2.09
C LEU A 155 12.32 12.24 2.15
N PRO A 156 13.10 11.50 2.97
CA PRO A 156 14.54 11.66 3.04
C PRO A 156 15.16 11.53 1.66
N THR A 157 15.91 12.55 1.23
CA THR A 157 16.57 12.59 -0.07
C THR A 157 18.01 13.08 0.05
N GLY A 158 18.88 12.66 -0.86
CA GLY A 158 20.19 13.28 -1.04
C GLY A 158 20.06 14.62 -1.76
N CYS A 159 20.99 15.55 -1.52
CA CYS A 159 21.07 16.79 -2.30
C CYS A 159 21.32 16.44 -3.78
N LEU A 160 20.30 16.54 -4.62
CA LEU A 160 20.43 16.44 -6.07
C LEU A 160 19.84 17.72 -6.67
N GLU A 161 20.68 18.75 -6.78
CA GLU A 161 20.34 19.95 -7.55
C GLU A 161 20.40 19.63 -9.05
N GLY A 162 19.42 20.12 -9.82
CA GLY A 162 19.51 20.21 -11.28
C GLY A 162 19.09 18.99 -12.11
N SER A 163 18.42 17.98 -11.53
CA SER A 163 18.11 16.72 -12.25
C SER A 163 16.81 16.74 -13.08
N GLY A 164 15.97 17.78 -12.98
CA GLY A 164 14.66 17.82 -13.64
C GLY A 164 13.60 16.87 -13.04
N PHE A 165 14.00 16.04 -12.07
CA PHE A 165 13.15 15.15 -11.28
C PHE A 165 12.84 15.78 -9.91
N THR A 166 11.77 15.33 -9.25
CA THR A 166 11.63 15.65 -7.83
C THR A 166 12.78 15.00 -7.04
N PRO A 167 13.24 15.59 -5.92
CA PRO A 167 14.32 15.00 -5.12
C PRO A 167 14.08 13.52 -4.77
N PHE A 168 12.83 13.15 -4.50
CA PHE A 168 12.42 11.77 -4.24
C PHE A 168 12.61 10.85 -5.47
N GLN A 169 12.16 11.27 -6.64
CA GLN A 169 12.35 10.51 -7.88
C GLN A 169 13.83 10.32 -8.20
N ALA A 170 14.63 11.36 -7.98
CA ALA A 170 16.06 11.33 -8.23
C ALA A 170 16.77 10.37 -7.24
N ALA A 171 16.36 10.37 -5.97
CA ALA A 171 16.85 9.43 -4.96
C ALA A 171 16.49 7.98 -5.33
N LEU A 172 15.24 7.73 -5.74
CA LEU A 172 14.77 6.39 -6.10
C LEU A 172 15.46 5.84 -7.37
N LEU A 173 15.51 6.64 -8.44
CA LEU A 173 16.13 6.24 -9.71
C LEU A 173 17.65 6.11 -9.59
N GLY A 174 18.27 6.93 -8.73
CA GLY A 174 19.70 6.87 -8.45
C GLY A 174 20.09 5.76 -7.47
N GLY A 175 19.14 5.03 -6.88
CA GLY A 175 19.41 4.03 -5.84
C GLY A 175 20.12 4.63 -4.62
N GLN A 176 19.77 5.86 -4.25
CA GLN A 176 20.44 6.56 -3.15
C GLN A 176 20.10 5.96 -1.80
N ASP A 177 21.14 5.66 -1.02
CA ASP A 177 21.02 5.36 0.40
C ASP A 177 20.95 6.68 1.19
N THR A 178 19.78 6.93 1.78
CA THR A 178 19.48 8.17 2.51
C THR A 178 19.72 8.03 4.00
N VAL A 179 20.12 6.85 4.47
CA VAL A 179 20.42 6.61 5.89
C VAL A 179 21.73 7.29 6.27
N ARG A 180 21.69 8.10 7.32
CA ARG A 180 22.85 8.85 7.83
C ARG A 180 23.05 8.58 9.31
N GLU A 181 24.24 8.92 9.79
CA GLU A 181 24.51 8.95 11.23
C GLU A 181 23.74 10.11 11.88
N ILE A 182 23.21 9.87 13.08
CA ILE A 182 22.51 10.88 13.87
C ILE A 182 23.48 12.02 14.14
N MET A 183 23.12 13.22 13.67
CA MET A 183 23.90 14.42 13.98
C MET A 183 23.55 14.89 15.39
N SER A 184 24.59 15.11 16.22
CA SER A 184 24.42 15.71 17.54
C SER A 184 24.33 17.22 17.41
N PRO A 185 23.41 17.89 18.13
CA PRO A 185 23.32 19.36 18.12
C PRO A 185 24.67 20.05 18.41
N SER A 186 25.50 19.50 19.30
CA SER A 186 26.83 20.00 19.64
C SER A 186 27.84 19.97 18.48
N ALA A 187 27.62 19.12 17.47
CA ALA A 187 28.47 18.98 16.29
C ALA A 187 28.11 19.95 15.14
N CYS A 188 27.02 20.73 15.28
CA CYS A 188 26.61 21.71 14.29
C CYS A 188 27.35 23.04 14.51
N ASP A 189 27.87 23.64 13.44
CA ASP A 189 28.64 24.88 13.50
C ASP A 189 27.76 26.06 13.98
N PRO A 190 28.04 26.68 15.13
CA PRO A 190 27.26 27.80 15.66
C PRO A 190 27.38 29.09 14.83
N GLU A 191 28.36 29.20 13.93
CA GLU A 191 28.54 30.38 13.05
C GLU A 191 27.67 30.34 11.79
N ILE A 192 27.09 29.18 11.42
CA ILE A 192 26.12 29.09 10.33
C ILE A 192 24.77 29.63 10.81
N ARG A 193 24.66 30.96 10.87
CA ARG A 193 23.41 31.68 11.13
C ARG A 193 22.57 31.69 9.85
N TYR A 194 21.65 30.75 9.72
CA TYR A 194 20.52 30.93 8.82
C TYR A 194 19.68 32.12 9.32
N PRO A 195 19.34 33.09 8.45
CA PRO A 195 18.70 34.33 8.88
C PRO A 195 17.21 34.09 9.14
N LEU A 196 16.87 33.63 10.34
CA LEU A 196 15.64 33.80 11.14
C LEU A 196 15.75 32.84 12.33
N ALA A 197 15.44 33.32 13.54
CA ALA A 197 15.97 32.79 14.79
C ALA A 197 15.48 31.37 15.18
N MET A 198 16.29 30.34 14.89
CA MET A 198 16.60 29.13 15.68
C MET A 198 17.63 28.30 14.88
N PRO A 199 18.55 27.54 15.50
CA PRO A 199 19.57 26.81 14.76
C PRO A 199 18.89 25.77 13.87
N VAL A 200 19.03 25.97 12.56
CA VAL A 200 18.63 25.03 11.51
C VAL A 200 19.48 23.77 11.67
N LEU A 201 19.00 22.85 12.50
CA LEU A 201 19.58 21.52 12.66
C LEU A 201 19.09 20.67 11.50
N SER A 202 19.67 20.83 10.31
CA SER A 202 19.42 19.93 9.17
C SER A 202 19.81 18.50 9.57
N GLY A 203 18.85 17.70 10.05
CA GLY A 203 19.04 16.31 10.44
C GLY A 203 19.67 16.05 11.82
N ALA A 204 19.96 17.08 12.64
CA ALA A 204 20.39 16.83 14.02
C ALA A 204 19.18 16.56 14.93
N LYS A 205 19.33 15.59 15.85
CA LYS A 205 18.19 15.08 16.64
C LYS A 205 18.43 15.18 18.14
N TRP A 206 19.49 14.55 18.64
CA TRP A 206 19.86 14.54 20.05
C TRP A 206 21.36 14.27 20.21
N GLU A 207 21.89 14.52 21.41
CA GLU A 207 23.27 14.19 21.74
C GLU A 207 23.47 12.67 21.73
N LEU A 208 24.12 12.15 20.69
CA LEU A 208 24.22 10.72 20.46
C LEU A 208 24.97 10.01 21.60
N SER A 209 25.99 10.65 22.19
CA SER A 209 26.78 10.11 23.30
C SER A 209 25.96 9.83 24.57
N GLU A 210 24.82 10.50 24.74
CA GLU A 210 23.95 10.29 25.91
C GLU A 210 23.10 9.03 25.82
N TYR A 211 22.93 8.49 24.62
CA TYR A 211 21.99 7.39 24.37
C TYR A 211 22.59 6.21 23.60
N TYR A 212 23.75 6.38 22.96
CA TYR A 212 24.40 5.32 22.18
C TYR A 212 25.29 4.43 23.05
N ASP A 213 25.18 3.11 22.86
CA ASP A 213 26.15 2.12 23.32
C ASP A 213 26.23 0.97 22.30
N PRO A 214 27.39 0.71 21.67
CA PRO A 214 27.53 -0.38 20.71
C PRO A 214 27.45 -1.78 21.34
N ASP A 215 27.59 -1.91 22.67
CA ASP A 215 27.55 -3.21 23.36
C ASP A 215 26.10 -3.70 23.55
N PRO A 216 25.69 -4.79 22.88
CA PRO A 216 24.34 -5.33 23.01
C PRO A 216 24.08 -6.04 24.35
N SER A 217 25.10 -6.16 25.22
CA SER A 217 24.99 -6.80 26.53
C SER A 217 24.60 -5.86 27.67
N ASP A 218 24.41 -4.57 27.39
CA ASP A 218 23.84 -3.64 28.37
C ASP A 218 22.38 -4.04 28.68
N GLU A 219 22.20 -4.82 29.74
CA GLU A 219 20.89 -5.26 30.25
C GLU A 219 20.02 -4.10 30.75
N SER A 220 20.55 -2.88 30.86
CA SER A 220 19.76 -1.72 31.29
C SER A 220 18.62 -1.38 30.32
N GLY A 221 18.81 -1.66 29.02
CA GLY A 221 17.88 -1.26 27.96
C GLY A 221 17.73 0.26 27.80
N LEU A 222 18.61 1.06 28.44
CA LEU A 222 18.58 2.52 28.46
C LEU A 222 19.45 3.15 27.36
N ARG A 223 20.03 2.32 26.48
CA ARG A 223 20.91 2.73 25.39
C ARG A 223 20.47 2.08 24.08
N MET A 224 20.70 2.78 22.97
CA MET A 224 20.52 2.26 21.62
C MET A 224 21.86 1.84 21.03
N TYR A 225 21.90 0.70 20.36
CA TYR A 225 23.10 0.25 19.62
C TYR A 225 23.17 0.79 18.20
N THR A 226 22.12 1.47 17.72
CA THR A 226 22.16 2.14 16.42
C THR A 226 22.54 3.60 16.58
N LYS A 227 23.24 4.12 15.58
CA LYS A 227 23.47 5.55 15.38
C LYS A 227 22.92 6.04 14.05
N HIS A 228 22.12 5.23 13.36
CA HIS A 228 21.70 5.47 11.98
C HIS A 228 20.19 5.68 11.87
N LEU A 229 19.79 6.74 11.17
CA LEU A 229 18.40 7.08 10.85
C LEU A 229 18.31 7.60 9.41
N SER A 230 17.13 7.51 8.81
CA SER A 230 16.82 8.24 7.57
C SER A 230 15.93 9.43 7.92
N VAL A 231 16.50 10.63 7.93
CA VAL A 231 15.84 11.86 8.40
C VAL A 231 15.58 12.82 7.25
N LEU A 232 14.56 13.66 7.39
CA LEU A 232 14.26 14.69 6.39
C LEU A 232 15.41 15.71 6.32
N SER A 233 15.76 16.10 5.09
CA SER A 233 16.85 17.04 4.81
C SER A 233 16.47 18.49 5.12
N SER A 234 15.23 18.85 4.81
CA SER A 234 14.56 20.03 5.35
C SER A 234 14.14 19.68 6.77
N GLY A 235 14.66 20.42 7.75
CA GLY A 235 14.07 20.41 9.08
C GLY A 235 12.59 20.76 8.91
N VAL A 236 11.72 19.83 9.27
CA VAL A 236 10.28 20.04 9.35
C VAL A 236 10.05 21.31 10.16
N PHE A 237 9.55 22.36 9.50
CA PHE A 237 9.11 23.65 10.07
C PHE A 237 9.55 23.91 11.52
N ASP A 238 10.72 24.52 11.69
CA ASP A 238 11.07 25.11 12.98
C ASP A 238 11.24 26.63 12.80
N ALA A 239 10.52 27.38 13.64
CA ALA A 239 10.59 28.84 13.80
C ALA A 239 10.30 29.75 12.58
N GLY A 240 9.06 29.72 12.06
CA GLY A 240 8.48 30.91 11.41
C GLY A 240 8.99 31.30 10.01
N SER A 241 9.71 30.42 9.31
CA SER A 241 9.96 30.60 7.88
C SER A 241 8.85 29.92 7.07
N HIS A 242 7.76 30.66 6.84
CA HIS A 242 6.64 30.31 5.97
C HIS A 242 7.06 30.31 4.49
N LEU A 243 7.98 29.43 4.09
CA LEU A 243 8.48 29.50 2.71
C LEU A 243 7.46 29.02 1.68
N VAL A 244 6.49 28.17 2.07
CA VAL A 244 5.49 27.65 1.11
C VAL A 244 4.06 27.48 1.66
N CYS A 245 3.84 27.38 2.98
CA CYS A 245 2.52 27.13 3.58
C CYS A 245 1.83 28.45 4.02
N PRO A 246 0.48 28.54 4.04
CA PRO A 246 -0.24 29.56 4.77
C PRO A 246 0.20 29.64 6.24
N SER A 247 -0.09 30.75 6.92
CA SER A 247 0.19 30.83 8.35
C SER A 247 -0.53 29.68 9.07
N LEU A 248 0.11 29.09 10.09
CA LEU A 248 -0.49 28.01 10.88
C LEU A 248 -1.84 28.43 11.53
N GLU A 249 -2.08 29.73 11.60
CA GLU A 249 -3.35 30.33 12.00
C GLU A 249 -4.52 29.90 11.10
N GLU A 250 -4.31 29.66 9.81
CA GLU A 250 -5.37 29.17 8.91
C GLU A 250 -5.84 27.77 9.32
N PHE A 251 -4.96 26.95 9.90
CA PHE A 251 -5.30 25.65 10.51
C PHE A 251 -5.81 25.78 11.95
N GLY A 252 -6.07 27.00 12.42
CA GLY A 252 -6.53 27.26 13.79
C GLY A 252 -5.47 27.01 14.85
N VAL A 253 -4.18 27.08 14.50
CA VAL A 253 -3.07 27.00 15.45
C VAL A 253 -2.67 28.41 15.87
N THR A 254 -2.74 28.69 17.17
CA THR A 254 -2.28 29.98 17.70
C THR A 254 -0.75 30.01 17.86
N MET A 255 -0.14 31.20 17.88
CA MET A 255 1.28 31.35 18.21
C MET A 255 1.69 30.67 19.54
N ALA A 256 0.78 30.62 20.52
CA ALA A 256 1.04 29.96 21.81
C ALA A 256 1.04 28.42 21.70
N GLU A 257 0.29 27.87 20.75
CA GLU A 257 0.23 26.43 20.47
C GLU A 257 1.39 25.98 19.58
N ASP A 258 1.85 26.87 18.69
CA ASP A 258 2.92 26.62 17.73
C ASP A 258 4.19 26.08 18.41
N PHE A 259 4.64 26.71 19.50
CA PHE A 259 5.84 26.30 20.23
C PHE A 259 5.85 24.83 20.70
N ASN A 260 4.68 24.27 20.98
CA ASN A 260 4.53 22.91 21.44
C ASN A 260 3.88 21.98 20.40
N LEU A 261 3.61 22.48 19.19
CA LEU A 261 2.98 21.71 18.13
C LEU A 261 3.88 20.50 17.76
N ASP A 262 3.27 19.33 17.67
CA ASP A 262 3.94 18.13 17.19
C ASP A 262 4.45 18.33 15.75
N HIS A 263 5.67 17.86 15.46
CA HIS A 263 6.28 18.01 14.13
C HIS A 263 5.44 17.32 13.05
N ARG A 264 4.81 16.17 13.37
CA ARG A 264 3.92 15.46 12.44
C ARG A 264 2.71 16.32 12.06
N ALA A 265 2.19 17.15 12.96
CA ALA A 265 1.09 18.06 12.62
C ALA A 265 1.53 19.07 11.54
N ARG A 266 2.74 19.64 11.68
CA ARG A 266 3.31 20.59 10.71
C ARG A 266 3.50 19.94 9.35
N MET A 267 4.12 18.75 9.32
CA MET A 267 4.31 17.95 8.11
C MET A 267 2.98 17.68 7.42
N LEU A 268 1.98 17.28 8.22
CA LEU A 268 0.67 16.93 7.71
C LEU A 268 -0.04 18.13 7.08
N TYR A 269 -0.03 19.30 7.74
CA TYR A 269 -0.67 20.51 7.22
C TYR A 269 -0.02 20.99 5.93
N GLU A 270 1.31 21.01 5.87
CA GLU A 270 2.01 21.35 4.62
C GLU A 270 1.72 20.33 3.52
N ALA A 271 1.76 19.04 3.82
CA ALA A 271 1.50 18.03 2.80
C ALA A 271 0.10 18.15 2.20
N HIS A 272 -0.91 18.46 3.03
CA HIS A 272 -2.26 18.71 2.55
C HIS A 272 -2.36 20.00 1.73
N PHE A 273 -1.77 21.10 2.22
CA PHE A 273 -1.72 22.36 1.49
C PHE A 273 -1.05 22.19 0.13
N MET A 274 0.13 21.55 0.09
CA MET A 274 0.88 21.33 -1.13
C MET A 274 0.19 20.38 -2.11
N ALA A 275 -0.47 19.33 -1.60
CA ALA A 275 -1.28 18.45 -2.45
C ALA A 275 -2.46 19.23 -3.05
N GLN A 276 -3.12 20.07 -2.26
CA GLN A 276 -4.23 20.91 -2.69
C GLN A 276 -3.77 21.97 -3.72
N GLU A 277 -2.67 22.68 -3.49
CA GLU A 277 -2.11 23.64 -4.45
C GLU A 277 -1.74 22.96 -5.78
N LYS A 278 -1.09 21.79 -5.73
CA LYS A 278 -0.80 21.01 -6.95
C LYS A 278 -2.05 20.56 -7.69
N SER A 279 -3.15 20.37 -6.97
CA SER A 279 -4.44 19.96 -7.52
C SER A 279 -5.11 21.09 -8.34
N LEU A 280 -4.66 22.33 -8.16
CA LEU A 280 -5.27 23.58 -8.65
C LEU A 280 -6.74 23.75 -8.22
N VAL A 281 -7.15 23.10 -7.12
CA VAL A 281 -8.48 23.26 -6.52
C VAL A 281 -8.37 24.18 -5.32
N ASP A 282 -9.20 25.22 -5.29
CA ASP A 282 -9.27 26.12 -4.15
C ASP A 282 -9.94 25.40 -2.96
N HIS A 283 -9.42 25.54 -1.75
CA HIS A 283 -10.04 24.94 -0.56
C HIS A 283 -11.47 25.44 -0.35
N ARG A 284 -11.79 26.66 -0.83
CA ARG A 284 -13.15 27.22 -0.82
C ARG A 284 -14.11 26.46 -1.74
N ASP A 285 -13.59 25.82 -2.78
CA ASP A 285 -14.38 24.95 -3.65
C ASP A 285 -14.62 23.58 -3.00
N LEU A 286 -13.82 23.20 -1.99
CA LEU A 286 -14.01 21.98 -1.20
C LEU A 286 -14.96 22.20 -0.02
N ALA A 287 -15.11 23.45 0.42
CA ALA A 287 -15.90 23.82 1.58
C ALA A 287 -17.36 23.33 1.48
N GLY A 288 -17.81 22.65 2.53
CA GLY A 288 -19.17 22.12 2.65
C GLY A 288 -19.42 20.85 1.85
N LYS A 289 -18.43 20.29 1.15
CA LYS A 289 -18.54 19.00 0.44
C LYS A 289 -18.24 17.84 1.38
N ASP A 290 -18.74 16.66 1.00
CA ASP A 290 -18.45 15.41 1.69
C ASP A 290 -17.07 14.87 1.24
N ILE A 291 -16.01 15.47 1.80
CA ILE A 291 -14.61 15.08 1.55
C ILE A 291 -14.07 14.31 2.77
N GLY A 292 -13.74 13.03 2.60
CA GLY A 292 -13.14 12.26 3.70
C GLY A 292 -11.72 12.74 4.02
N ILE A 293 -11.30 12.68 5.28
CA ILE A 293 -9.92 12.94 5.72
C ILE A 293 -9.47 11.78 6.59
N PHE A 294 -8.49 11.02 6.11
CA PHE A 294 -7.94 9.85 6.78
C PHE A 294 -6.43 10.02 6.90
N ALA A 295 -5.91 10.04 8.12
CA ALA A 295 -4.48 10.21 8.37
C ALA A 295 -3.92 9.05 9.19
N GLY A 296 -2.97 8.34 8.61
CA GLY A 296 -2.16 7.32 9.28
C GLY A 296 -1.10 7.98 10.15
N LEU A 297 -1.24 7.86 11.47
CA LEU A 297 -0.33 8.46 12.44
C LEU A 297 -0.06 7.43 13.53
N SER A 298 1.21 7.18 13.80
CA SER A 298 1.67 6.25 14.83
C SER A 298 2.85 6.84 15.61
N GLY A 299 3.18 6.18 16.72
CA GLY A 299 4.28 6.57 17.60
C GLY A 299 3.88 7.64 18.63
N GLN A 300 4.65 7.73 19.71
CA GLN A 300 4.40 8.66 20.81
C GLN A 300 5.51 9.70 20.90
N ARG A 301 5.13 10.97 21.13
CA ARG A 301 6.14 11.99 21.46
C ARG A 301 6.72 11.69 22.83
N ASP A 302 8.03 11.86 22.98
CA ASP A 302 8.71 11.63 24.25
C ASP A 302 8.21 12.63 25.31
N ILE A 303 7.41 12.13 26.25
CA ILE A 303 6.83 12.92 27.35
C ILE A 303 7.94 13.60 28.17
N ASN A 304 9.13 13.00 28.26
CA ASN A 304 10.25 13.60 29.01
C ASN A 304 10.70 14.92 28.38
N GLN A 305 10.65 15.05 27.05
CA GLN A 305 10.98 16.31 26.36
C GLN A 305 9.91 17.39 26.56
N LEU A 306 8.69 16.99 26.93
CA LEU A 306 7.58 17.90 27.15
C LEU A 306 7.45 18.35 28.60
N LYS A 307 8.02 17.63 29.58
CA LYS A 307 7.78 17.83 31.03
C LYS A 307 7.83 19.30 31.47
N ASP A 308 8.86 20.03 31.07
CA ASP A 308 9.05 21.44 31.45
C ASP A 308 8.29 22.43 30.55
N LYS A 309 7.69 21.93 29.46
CA LYS A 309 6.95 22.70 28.46
C LYS A 309 5.43 22.50 28.57
N ILE A 310 4.96 21.67 29.51
CA ILE A 310 3.54 21.38 29.71
C ILE A 310 2.80 22.67 30.08
N ASN A 311 1.78 22.99 29.30
CA ASN A 311 0.89 24.12 29.49
C ASN A 311 -0.53 23.78 29.00
N LYS A 312 -1.45 24.74 29.10
CA LYS A 312 -2.86 24.56 28.68
C LYS A 312 -3.06 24.18 27.20
N HIS A 313 -2.06 24.40 26.35
CA HIS A 313 -2.09 24.11 24.92
C HIS A 313 -1.53 22.73 24.56
N THR A 314 -0.79 22.10 25.48
CA THR A 314 -0.01 20.90 25.20
C THR A 314 -0.88 19.74 24.74
N PHE A 315 -2.07 19.55 25.31
CA PHE A 315 -2.98 18.48 24.87
C PHE A 315 -3.37 18.62 23.39
N ASN A 316 -3.83 19.81 22.98
CA ASN A 316 -4.25 20.06 21.60
C ASN A 316 -3.08 19.97 20.62
N SER A 317 -1.90 20.44 21.03
CA SER A 317 -0.69 20.42 20.21
C SER A 317 -0.13 19.01 19.98
N GLN A 318 -0.55 18.01 20.76
CA GLN A 318 -0.03 16.64 20.76
C GLN A 318 -1.05 15.57 20.30
N SER A 319 -2.32 15.91 20.21
CA SER A 319 -3.40 14.95 19.96
C SER A 319 -3.58 14.69 18.46
N PHE A 320 -3.36 13.45 17.99
CA PHE A 320 -3.62 13.08 16.59
C PHE A 320 -5.06 13.39 16.13
N PRO A 321 -6.13 13.07 16.90
CA PRO A 321 -7.47 13.48 16.53
C PRO A 321 -7.61 14.99 16.31
N VAL A 322 -6.96 15.81 17.15
CA VAL A 322 -6.97 17.27 17.01
C VAL A 322 -6.23 17.70 15.74
N MET A 323 -5.08 17.08 15.44
CA MET A 323 -4.33 17.35 14.21
C MET A 323 -5.20 17.11 12.97
N VAL A 324 -5.85 15.94 12.88
CA VAL A 324 -6.69 15.61 11.71
C VAL A 324 -7.95 16.49 11.67
N SER A 325 -8.55 16.78 12.83
CA SER A 325 -9.74 17.64 12.90
C SER A 325 -9.47 19.07 12.42
N ARG A 326 -8.24 19.57 12.59
CA ARG A 326 -7.83 20.89 12.07
C ARG A 326 -7.76 20.94 10.55
N LEU A 327 -7.41 19.84 9.89
CA LEU A 327 -7.53 19.72 8.44
C LEU A 327 -8.98 19.78 8.00
N SER A 328 -9.87 19.07 8.69
CA SER A 328 -11.32 19.13 8.40
C SER A 328 -11.88 20.53 8.57
N TYR A 329 -11.44 21.25 9.61
CA TYR A 329 -11.77 22.66 9.81
C TYR A 329 -11.24 23.55 8.68
N TYR A 330 -9.97 23.41 8.30
CA TYR A 330 -9.34 24.19 7.23
C TYR A 330 -10.05 24.03 5.89
N PHE A 331 -10.35 22.78 5.49
CA PHE A 331 -11.08 22.48 4.26
C PHE A 331 -12.59 22.68 4.38
N ASN A 332 -13.10 22.96 5.59
CA ASN A 332 -14.52 22.97 5.92
C ASN A 332 -15.25 21.72 5.37
N SER A 333 -14.65 20.55 5.59
CA SER A 333 -15.19 19.29 5.07
C SER A 333 -16.32 18.73 5.93
N ARG A 334 -17.30 18.09 5.31
CA ARG A 334 -18.41 17.38 5.97
C ARG A 334 -18.23 15.86 5.99
N GLY A 335 -17.21 15.34 5.33
CA GLY A 335 -16.91 13.92 5.28
C GLY A 335 -16.33 13.37 6.60
N PRO A 336 -16.12 12.04 6.70
CA PRO A 336 -15.45 11.43 7.84
C PRO A 336 -14.06 12.03 8.06
N CYS A 337 -13.67 12.18 9.33
CA CYS A 337 -12.38 12.73 9.72
C CYS A 337 -11.76 11.80 10.78
N GLN A 338 -10.70 11.07 10.42
CA GLN A 338 -10.15 9.99 11.23
C GLN A 338 -8.62 10.00 11.27
N SER A 339 -8.07 10.02 12.48
CA SER A 339 -6.70 9.59 12.75
C SER A 339 -6.69 8.07 12.95
N ILE A 340 -5.84 7.36 12.20
CA ILE A 340 -5.74 5.91 12.21
C ILE A 340 -4.35 5.52 12.69
N ASP A 341 -4.29 4.72 13.74
CA ASP A 341 -3.06 4.11 14.25
C ASP A 341 -3.17 2.59 14.10
N ALA A 342 -2.36 2.06 13.19
CA ALA A 342 -2.13 0.64 12.96
C ALA A 342 -0.62 0.38 12.87
N GLU A 343 0.17 1.12 13.67
CA GLU A 343 1.63 1.07 13.69
C GLU A 343 2.22 1.29 12.28
N GLU A 344 3.11 0.42 11.80
CA GLU A 344 3.75 0.54 10.49
C GLU A 344 2.75 0.43 9.32
N ALA A 345 1.55 -0.10 9.55
CA ALA A 345 0.49 -0.21 8.54
C ALA A 345 -0.45 1.00 8.49
N SER A 346 -0.28 2.00 9.37
CA SER A 346 -1.19 3.14 9.53
C SER A 346 -1.52 3.85 8.21
N GLY A 347 -0.53 4.07 7.34
CA GLY A 347 -0.74 4.74 6.05
C GLY A 347 -1.58 3.90 5.07
N SER A 348 -1.32 2.60 4.97
CA SER A 348 -2.13 1.70 4.14
C SER A 348 -3.55 1.50 4.68
N THR A 349 -3.72 1.51 6.00
CA THR A 349 -5.04 1.43 6.63
C THR A 349 -5.85 2.71 6.40
N ALA A 350 -5.20 3.87 6.45
CA ALA A 350 -5.84 5.14 6.07
C ALA A 350 -6.24 5.18 4.58
N LEU A 351 -5.42 4.59 3.71
CA LEU A 351 -5.75 4.43 2.30
C LEU A 351 -6.98 3.53 2.10
N ASP A 352 -7.01 2.39 2.78
CA ASP A 352 -8.15 1.46 2.72
C ASP A 352 -9.44 2.13 3.18
N ALA A 353 -9.40 2.86 4.31
CA ALA A 353 -10.55 3.63 4.80
C ALA A 353 -11.03 4.69 3.81
N GLY A 354 -10.11 5.41 3.16
CA GLY A 354 -10.44 6.40 2.12
C GLY A 354 -11.07 5.77 0.88
N VAL A 355 -10.52 4.64 0.41
CA VAL A 355 -11.07 3.88 -0.74
C VAL A 355 -12.44 3.30 -0.40
N GLU A 356 -12.61 2.75 0.80
CA GLU A 356 -13.90 2.21 1.24
C GLU A 356 -14.96 3.32 1.32
N TYR A 357 -14.60 4.49 1.86
CA TYR A 357 -15.48 5.65 1.90
C TYR A 357 -15.95 6.08 0.51
N LEU A 358 -15.04 6.18 -0.46
CA LEU A 358 -15.37 6.55 -1.83
C LEU A 358 -16.17 5.47 -2.58
N SER A 359 -15.98 4.20 -2.23
CA SER A 359 -16.73 3.09 -2.83
C SER A 359 -18.22 3.08 -2.43
N LYS A 360 -18.59 3.77 -1.35
CA LYS A 360 -19.98 3.93 -0.88
C LYS A 360 -20.61 5.10 -1.65
N LYS A 361 -21.32 4.78 -2.73
CA LYS A 361 -21.95 5.69 -3.73
C LYS A 361 -22.85 6.81 -3.17
N GLU A 362 -23.19 6.79 -1.88
CA GLU A 362 -24.09 7.75 -1.26
C GLU A 362 -23.38 9.00 -0.71
N HIS A 363 -22.04 9.00 -0.55
CA HIS A 363 -21.39 10.02 0.31
C HIS A 363 -20.00 10.56 -0.09
N GLY A 364 -19.30 10.04 -1.11
CA GLY A 364 -17.90 10.41 -1.36
C GLY A 364 -17.68 11.37 -2.52
N ALA A 365 -17.51 12.68 -2.27
CA ALA A 365 -17.10 13.62 -3.32
C ALA A 365 -15.57 13.61 -3.56
N GLY A 366 -14.80 13.12 -2.59
CA GLY A 366 -13.35 13.00 -2.62
C GLY A 366 -12.81 12.60 -1.25
N ALA A 367 -11.54 12.28 -1.15
CA ALA A 367 -10.89 12.02 0.13
C ALA A 367 -9.43 12.46 0.13
N PHE A 368 -9.00 13.06 1.24
CA PHE A 368 -7.58 13.18 1.57
C PHE A 368 -7.16 11.94 2.36
N VAL A 369 -6.11 11.27 1.87
CA VAL A 369 -5.45 10.17 2.57
C VAL A 369 -4.01 10.57 2.82
N SER A 370 -3.55 10.49 4.05
CA SER A 370 -2.21 10.93 4.41
C SER A 370 -1.55 10.02 5.42
N ALA A 371 -0.24 10.12 5.54
CA ALA A 371 0.51 9.50 6.62
C ALA A 371 1.75 10.35 6.95
N ALA A 372 2.11 10.43 8.23
CA ALA A 372 3.29 11.15 8.68
C ALA A 372 4.02 10.40 9.80
N THR A 373 5.35 10.38 9.71
CA THR A 373 6.24 9.82 10.73
C THR A 373 7.39 10.80 10.98
N TYR A 374 7.64 11.07 12.26
CA TYR A 374 8.73 11.91 12.71
C TYR A 374 9.39 11.28 13.94
N ILE A 375 10.70 11.39 14.06
CA ILE A 375 11.47 10.79 15.14
C ILE A 375 11.80 11.91 16.14
N ASP A 376 10.88 12.14 17.08
CA ASP A 376 10.97 13.23 18.06
C ASP A 376 12.08 13.05 19.10
N GLY A 377 12.48 11.80 19.39
CA GLY A 377 13.41 11.54 20.48
C GLY A 377 14.00 10.15 20.50
N PRO A 378 14.97 9.92 21.39
CA PRO A 378 15.72 8.67 21.46
C PRO A 378 14.89 7.51 22.05
N MET A 379 13.89 7.81 22.89
CA MET A 379 13.17 6.82 23.71
C MET A 379 12.60 5.65 22.88
N GLU A 380 11.86 5.94 21.83
CA GLU A 380 11.25 4.91 20.98
C GLU A 380 12.32 4.06 20.28
N THR A 381 13.40 4.69 19.81
CA THR A 381 14.52 3.98 19.19
C THR A 381 15.24 3.07 20.18
N MET A 382 15.40 3.50 21.44
CA MET A 382 15.95 2.66 22.52
C MET A 382 15.06 1.45 22.80
N LEU A 383 13.75 1.62 22.89
CA LEU A 383 12.80 0.53 23.08
C LEU A 383 12.85 -0.48 21.93
N GLN A 384 12.91 -0.01 20.68
CA GLN A 384 13.03 -0.87 19.50
C GLN A 384 14.39 -1.56 19.41
N CYS A 385 15.48 -0.92 19.88
CA CYS A 385 16.78 -1.57 20.02
C CYS A 385 16.72 -2.69 21.07
N ALA A 386 16.17 -2.42 22.25
CA ALA A 386 16.00 -3.41 23.32
C ALA A 386 15.14 -4.61 22.88
N ALA A 387 14.15 -4.38 22.02
CA ALA A 387 13.33 -5.43 21.40
C ALA A 387 14.04 -6.18 20.24
N GLY A 388 15.24 -5.76 19.83
CA GLY A 388 15.99 -6.40 18.75
C GLY A 388 15.43 -6.14 17.35
N LEU A 389 14.65 -5.07 17.17
CA LEU A 389 13.97 -4.78 15.90
C LEU A 389 14.83 -3.97 14.92
N ILE A 390 15.77 -3.18 15.44
CA ILE A 390 16.61 -2.27 14.65
C ILE A 390 17.83 -3.01 14.09
N ALA A 391 18.18 -2.75 12.84
CA ALA A 391 19.37 -3.28 12.20
C ALA A 391 20.64 -2.80 12.92
N ARG A 392 21.45 -3.74 13.42
CA ARG A 392 22.78 -3.44 14.00
C ARG A 392 23.75 -2.94 12.94
N SER A 393 23.60 -3.44 11.72
CA SER A 393 24.31 -2.96 10.54
C SER A 393 24.00 -1.50 10.21
N GLY A 394 22.94 -0.93 10.78
CA GLY A 394 22.48 0.42 10.51
C GLY A 394 21.85 0.59 9.13
N ARG A 395 21.48 -0.50 8.44
CA ARG A 395 20.85 -0.48 7.12
C ARG A 395 19.72 -1.51 7.02
N ALA A 396 18.61 -1.09 6.44
CA ALA A 396 17.54 -2.02 6.07
C ALA A 396 17.94 -2.75 4.78
N ARG A 397 18.21 -4.06 4.88
CA ARG A 397 18.63 -4.89 3.74
C ARG A 397 17.48 -5.78 3.28
N ALA A 398 16.48 -5.18 2.63
CA ALA A 398 15.29 -5.92 2.20
C ALA A 398 15.67 -7.15 1.34
N PHE A 399 15.21 -8.33 1.78
CA PHE A 399 15.44 -9.64 1.13
C PHE A 399 16.89 -10.14 1.10
N ASP A 400 17.83 -9.47 1.77
CA ASP A 400 19.23 -9.91 1.83
C ASP A 400 19.44 -11.00 2.88
N GLN A 401 20.34 -11.95 2.62
CA GLN A 401 20.68 -13.03 3.56
C GLN A 401 21.24 -12.50 4.89
N SER A 402 21.87 -11.33 4.87
CA SER A 402 22.46 -10.65 6.02
C SER A 402 21.53 -9.61 6.66
N ALA A 403 20.24 -9.60 6.32
CA ALA A 403 19.27 -8.71 6.93
C ALA A 403 19.17 -8.97 8.45
N ASP A 404 19.33 -7.91 9.24
CA ASP A 404 19.44 -7.99 10.70
C ASP A 404 18.49 -7.03 11.44
N GLY A 405 17.49 -6.48 10.74
CA GLY A 405 16.48 -5.58 11.28
C GLY A 405 16.09 -4.47 10.29
N PHE A 406 15.31 -3.49 10.76
CA PHE A 406 14.97 -2.29 9.97
C PHE A 406 15.69 -1.03 10.49
N VAL A 407 15.61 0.05 9.71
CA VAL A 407 16.09 1.39 10.11
C VAL A 407 14.91 2.33 10.10
N LYS A 408 14.81 3.19 11.11
CA LYS A 408 13.74 4.17 11.21
C LYS A 408 13.91 5.28 10.17
N GLY A 409 12.80 5.69 9.59
CA GLY A 409 12.72 6.77 8.63
C GLY A 409 11.67 7.82 9.03
N GLU A 410 11.89 9.05 8.60
CA GLU A 410 10.89 10.13 8.66
C GLU A 410 10.23 10.30 7.30
N GLY A 411 9.07 10.95 7.28
CA GLY A 411 8.41 11.27 6.02
C GLY A 411 6.95 11.63 6.17
N VAL A 412 6.42 12.29 5.16
CA VAL A 412 4.99 12.58 5.01
C VAL A 412 4.53 12.34 3.58
N VAL A 413 3.30 11.86 3.45
CA VAL A 413 2.60 11.74 2.17
C VAL A 413 1.15 12.20 2.34
N CYS A 414 0.61 12.85 1.32
CA CYS A 414 -0.80 13.18 1.18
C CYS A 414 -1.25 12.86 -0.26
N LEU A 415 -2.36 12.13 -0.38
CA LEU A 415 -3.04 11.74 -1.60
C LEU A 415 -4.42 12.39 -1.62
N ILE A 416 -4.80 12.95 -2.78
CA ILE A 416 -6.16 13.37 -3.06
C ILE A 416 -6.80 12.29 -3.91
N LEU A 417 -7.85 11.67 -3.40
CA LEU A 417 -8.59 10.60 -4.03
C LEU A 417 -9.95 11.09 -4.50
N GLN A 418 -10.41 10.55 -5.63
CA GLN A 418 -11.75 10.80 -6.16
C GLN A 418 -12.35 9.50 -6.70
N PRO A 419 -13.69 9.35 -6.69
CA PRO A 419 -14.34 8.30 -7.45
C PRO A 419 -13.99 8.43 -8.93
N TYR A 420 -13.76 7.32 -9.61
CA TYR A 420 -13.63 7.33 -11.06
C TYR A 420 -15.01 7.50 -11.70
N THR A 421 -15.22 8.59 -12.44
CA THR A 421 -16.51 8.92 -13.07
C THR A 421 -16.58 8.50 -14.54
N GLY A 422 -15.55 7.88 -15.11
CA GLY A 422 -15.52 7.46 -16.52
C GLY A 422 -15.32 8.60 -17.52
N ASP A 423 -15.85 9.79 -17.22
CA ASP A 423 -15.52 11.01 -17.94
C ASP A 423 -14.14 11.50 -17.51
N ASP A 424 -13.22 11.61 -18.46
CA ASP A 424 -11.98 12.39 -18.35
C ASP A 424 -12.34 13.89 -18.31
N GLY A 425 -13.22 14.26 -17.36
CA GLY A 425 -13.93 15.51 -17.27
C GLY A 425 -13.01 16.64 -17.69
N GLN A 426 -13.42 17.40 -18.71
CA GLN A 426 -12.67 18.50 -19.30
C GLN A 426 -12.10 19.42 -18.21
N MET A 427 -10.91 19.08 -17.73
CA MET A 427 -10.16 19.80 -16.70
C MET A 427 -8.71 19.79 -17.20
N THR A 428 -8.54 20.61 -18.24
CA THR A 428 -7.41 21.43 -18.73
C THR A 428 -6.00 21.34 -18.16
N ASN A 429 -5.66 20.44 -17.24
CA ASN A 429 -4.29 20.29 -16.75
C ASN A 429 -3.62 19.05 -17.36
N SER A 430 -2.43 19.30 -17.91
CA SER A 430 -1.63 18.49 -18.83
C SER A 430 -1.16 17.09 -18.37
N LYS A 431 -1.73 16.50 -17.32
CA LYS A 431 -1.35 15.15 -16.86
C LYS A 431 -2.19 14.09 -17.58
N SER A 432 -1.60 13.47 -18.60
CA SER A 432 -2.21 12.43 -19.43
C SER A 432 -2.38 11.06 -18.74
N TRP A 433 -1.87 10.88 -17.51
CA TRP A 433 -1.95 9.60 -16.78
C TRP A 433 -2.17 9.85 -15.28
N ARG A 434 -3.20 9.21 -14.70
CA ARG A 434 -3.43 9.18 -13.24
C ARG A 434 -3.47 7.73 -12.74
N PRO A 435 -2.76 7.39 -11.64
CA PRO A 435 -2.83 6.07 -11.05
C PRO A 435 -4.26 5.74 -10.58
N MET A 436 -4.70 4.52 -10.86
CA MET A 436 -6.00 4.01 -10.46
C MET A 436 -5.83 2.93 -9.38
N ILE A 437 -6.59 3.05 -8.30
CA ILE A 437 -6.67 2.07 -7.22
C ILE A 437 -7.84 1.14 -7.55
N THR A 438 -7.50 -0.08 -7.93
CA THR A 438 -8.46 -1.13 -8.32
C THR A 438 -8.99 -1.92 -7.13
N GLY A 439 -8.31 -1.82 -5.98
CA GLY A 439 -8.72 -2.42 -4.72
C GLY A 439 -7.73 -2.12 -3.61
N SER A 440 -8.22 -2.17 -2.39
CA SER A 440 -7.46 -2.10 -1.15
C SER A 440 -7.98 -3.19 -0.20
N ALA A 441 -7.15 -3.62 0.73
CA ALA A 441 -7.55 -4.54 1.77
C ALA A 441 -6.71 -4.33 3.03
N PHE A 442 -7.37 -4.38 4.18
CA PHE A 442 -6.76 -4.48 5.49
C PHE A 442 -7.19 -5.79 6.17
N ASN A 443 -6.25 -6.51 6.77
CA ASN A 443 -6.54 -7.74 7.50
C ASN A 443 -5.72 -7.84 8.80
N ALA A 444 -6.19 -8.69 9.70
CA ALA A 444 -5.46 -9.15 10.88
C ALA A 444 -5.50 -10.68 10.88
N LYS A 445 -4.40 -11.31 11.31
CA LYS A 445 -4.30 -12.77 11.42
C LYS A 445 -4.94 -13.30 12.69
#